data_AF-A0A2K4FVP1-F1
#
_entry.id   AF-A0A2K4FVP1-F1
#
_cell.length_a   1.000
_cell.length_b   1.000
_cell.length_c   1.000
_cell.angle_alpha   90.00
_cell.angle_beta   90.00
_cell.angle_gamma   90.00
#
_symmetry.space_group_name_H-M   'P 1'
#
loop_
_entity.id
_entity.type
_entity.pdbx_description
1 polymer ?
#
loop_
_entity_poly.entity_id
_entity_poly.type
_entity_poly.pdbx_seq_one_letter_code
_entity_poly.pdbx_strand_id
1 'polypeptide(L)'
;QRIEAARALLERHPATQVIVSDDGLQHLALARDIEICVFDDRGVGNGWLLPAGPLREPWPRHCDLLLHSGERPAFADGYTATRELAPYA
;
A
#
# COMPACT_ATOMS: atom_id res chain seq x y z
N GLN A 1 -8.44 8.72 -15.16
CA GLN A 1 -7.10 8.51 -14.56
C GLN A 1 -7.17 8.79 -13.05
N ARG A 2 -6.31 8.20 -12.19
CA ARG A 2 -6.39 8.37 -10.71
C ARG A 2 -6.36 9.85 -10.28
N ILE A 3 -5.57 10.68 -10.95
CA ILE A 3 -5.49 12.12 -10.66
C ILE A 3 -6.81 12.87 -10.94
N GLU A 4 -7.54 12.49 -12.00
CA GLU A 4 -8.83 13.10 -12.33
C GLU A 4 -9.88 12.76 -11.27
N ALA A 5 -9.88 11.53 -10.78
CA ALA A 5 -10.76 11.11 -9.69
C ALA A 5 -10.47 11.88 -8.39
N ALA A 6 -9.19 12.06 -8.04
CA ALA A 6 -8.79 12.85 -6.88
C ALA A 6 -9.23 14.32 -7.00
N ARG A 7 -9.05 14.94 -8.18
CA ARG A 7 -9.51 16.33 -8.44
C ARG A 7 -11.03 16.46 -8.30
N ALA A 8 -11.79 15.57 -8.94
CA ALA A 8 -13.25 15.57 -8.84
C ALA A 8 -13.75 15.35 -7.40
N LEU A 9 -13.03 14.53 -6.60
CA LEU A 9 -13.33 14.34 -5.19
C LEU A 9 -13.13 15.64 -4.40
N LEU A 10 -12.01 16.34 -4.60
CA LEU A 10 -11.71 17.60 -3.92
C LEU A 10 -12.67 18.72 -4.33
N GLU A 11 -13.13 18.76 -5.57
CA GLU A 11 -14.16 19.70 -6.02
C GLU A 11 -15.49 19.50 -5.28
N ARG A 12 -15.90 18.24 -5.08
CA ARG A 12 -17.17 17.89 -4.40
C ARG A 12 -17.06 17.95 -2.88
N HIS A 13 -15.86 17.72 -2.35
CA HIS A 13 -15.58 17.63 -0.92
C HIS A 13 -14.33 18.45 -0.59
N PRO A 14 -14.41 19.80 -0.64
CA PRO A 14 -13.25 20.68 -0.45
C PRO A 14 -12.67 20.61 0.97
N ALA A 15 -13.43 20.09 1.94
CA ALA A 15 -12.96 19.86 3.30
C ALA A 15 -12.12 18.57 3.47
N THR A 16 -11.97 17.75 2.43
CA THR A 16 -11.13 16.54 2.48
C THR A 16 -9.69 16.91 2.81
N GLN A 17 -9.15 16.34 3.90
CA GLN A 17 -7.77 16.61 4.34
C GLN A 17 -6.79 15.51 3.93
N VAL A 18 -7.30 14.29 3.68
CA VAL A 18 -6.47 13.11 3.36
C VAL A 18 -7.18 12.29 2.29
N ILE A 19 -6.42 11.83 1.30
CA ILE A 19 -6.88 10.88 0.28
C ILE A 19 -6.04 9.61 0.43
N VAL A 20 -6.71 8.46 0.57
CA VAL A 20 -6.05 7.15 0.58
C VAL A 20 -6.21 6.52 -0.80
N SER A 21 -5.09 6.20 -1.45
CA SER A 21 -5.05 5.54 -2.75
C SER A 21 -4.81 4.05 -2.56
N ASP A 22 -5.89 3.27 -2.51
CA ASP A 22 -5.80 1.81 -2.41
C ASP A 22 -5.11 1.21 -3.65
N ASP A 23 -4.18 0.29 -3.44
CA ASP A 23 -3.28 -0.30 -4.45
C ASP A 23 -2.61 0.76 -5.36
N GLY A 24 -2.20 1.89 -4.76
CA GLY A 24 -1.69 3.06 -5.48
C GLY A 24 -0.18 3.07 -5.78
N LEU A 25 0.58 2.08 -5.29
CA LEU A 25 2.06 2.13 -5.29
C LEU A 25 2.64 2.15 -6.71
N GLN A 26 2.09 1.37 -7.65
CA GLN A 26 2.53 1.34 -9.04
C GLN A 26 2.09 2.57 -9.85
N HIS A 27 1.18 3.40 -9.32
CA HIS A 27 0.67 4.61 -9.98
C HIS A 27 1.60 5.81 -9.73
N LEU A 28 2.84 5.73 -10.23
CA LEU A 28 3.89 6.73 -9.98
C LEU A 28 3.53 8.16 -10.43
N ALA A 29 2.63 8.31 -11.40
CA ALA A 29 2.17 9.62 -11.88
C ALA A 29 1.24 10.35 -10.88
N LEU A 30 0.71 9.64 -9.87
CA LEU A 30 -0.06 10.25 -8.80
C LEU A 30 0.90 10.68 -7.70
N ALA A 31 1.06 11.99 -7.51
CA ALA A 31 1.82 12.55 -6.40
C ALA A 31 1.27 12.03 -5.07
N ARG A 32 2.17 11.72 -4.14
CA ARG A 32 1.88 11.16 -2.82
C ARG A 32 2.88 11.68 -1.82
N ASP A 33 2.38 12.11 -0.67
CA ASP A 33 3.20 12.62 0.42
C ASP A 33 3.76 11.49 1.29
N ILE A 34 3.06 10.34 1.35
CA ILE A 34 3.43 9.16 2.13
C ILE A 34 3.12 7.90 1.31
N GLU A 35 4.07 6.97 1.27
CA GLU A 35 3.95 5.64 0.69
C GLU A 35 3.98 4.56 1.78
N ILE A 36 2.88 3.80 1.88
CA ILE A 36 2.78 2.65 2.77
C ILE A 36 2.87 1.37 1.93
N CYS A 37 3.96 0.61 2.10
CA CYS A 37 4.11 -0.69 1.48
C CYS A 37 3.55 -1.78 2.39
N VAL A 38 2.73 -2.68 1.85
CA VAL A 38 2.06 -3.73 2.62
C VAL A 38 2.56 -5.09 2.16
N PHE A 39 3.00 -5.92 3.11
CA PHE A 39 3.34 -7.32 2.89
C PHE A 39 2.55 -8.21 3.85
N ASP A 40 2.16 -9.38 3.39
CA ASP A 40 1.72 -10.45 4.28
C ASP A 40 2.90 -11.33 4.70
N ASP A 41 2.61 -12.41 5.43
CA ASP A 41 3.57 -13.41 5.90
C ASP A 41 4.49 -13.98 4.79
N ARG A 42 4.13 -13.87 3.51
CA ARG A 42 4.93 -14.39 2.39
C ARG A 42 6.11 -13.47 2.04
N GLY A 43 6.06 -12.19 2.44
CA GLY A 43 7.11 -11.23 2.11
C GLY A 43 7.40 -11.18 0.60
N VAL A 44 8.67 -11.31 0.24
CA VAL A 44 9.13 -11.32 -1.16
C VAL A 44 8.88 -12.65 -1.89
N GLY A 45 8.40 -13.68 -1.21
CA GLY A 45 8.25 -15.03 -1.76
C GLY A 45 9.59 -15.60 -2.24
N ASN A 46 9.67 -15.92 -3.54
CA ASN A 46 10.89 -16.44 -4.16
C ASN A 46 11.87 -15.35 -4.63
N GLY A 47 11.57 -14.06 -4.40
CA GLY A 47 12.43 -12.93 -4.74
C GLY A 47 12.42 -12.52 -6.22
N TRP A 48 11.66 -13.21 -7.08
CA TRP A 48 11.59 -12.89 -8.51
C TRP A 48 10.42 -11.95 -8.82
N LEU A 49 10.59 -11.14 -9.87
CA LEU A 49 9.49 -10.37 -10.45
C LEU A 49 8.51 -11.28 -11.18
N LEU A 50 7.28 -10.79 -11.38
CA LEU A 50 6.32 -11.41 -12.28
C LEU A 50 6.94 -11.58 -13.69
N PRO A 51 6.70 -12.73 -14.36
CA PRO A 51 5.88 -13.87 -13.92
C PRO A 51 6.63 -14.93 -13.10
N ALA A 52 7.96 -14.83 -12.95
CA ALA A 52 8.78 -15.83 -12.27
C ALA A 52 8.61 -15.84 -10.74
N GLY A 53 8.07 -14.76 -10.16
CA GLY A 53 7.77 -14.64 -8.74
C GLY A 53 6.64 -13.64 -8.46
N PRO A 54 6.30 -13.42 -7.18
CA PRO A 54 5.12 -12.64 -6.80
C PRO A 54 5.35 -11.11 -6.84
N LEU A 55 6.59 -10.64 -6.99
CA LEU A 55 6.90 -9.23 -6.91
C LEU A 55 6.47 -8.47 -8.18
N ARG A 56 5.77 -7.36 -8.02
CA ARG A 56 5.44 -6.44 -9.12
C ARG A 56 6.58 -5.47 -9.43
N GLU A 57 7.41 -5.20 -8.45
CA GLU A 57 8.56 -4.28 -8.50
C GLU A 57 9.71 -4.88 -7.67
N PRO A 58 10.97 -4.54 -7.96
CA PRO A 58 12.11 -5.03 -7.18
C PRO A 58 11.98 -4.65 -5.71
N TRP A 59 12.48 -5.52 -4.82
CA TRP A 59 12.54 -5.27 -3.39
C TRP A 59 13.99 -5.43 -2.89
N PRO A 60 14.50 -4.55 -2.00
CA PRO A 60 13.81 -3.42 -1.39
C PRO A 60 13.55 -2.26 -2.36
N ARG A 61 12.46 -1.53 -2.12
CA ARG A 61 12.20 -0.21 -2.73
C ARG A 61 12.07 0.84 -1.64
N HIS A 62 12.18 2.12 -2.01
CA HIS A 62 11.85 3.21 -1.09
C HIS A 62 10.37 3.14 -0.70
N CYS A 63 10.06 3.22 0.58
CA CYS A 63 8.73 3.49 1.11
C CYS A 63 8.87 4.19 2.45
N ASP A 64 7.95 5.08 2.79
CA ASP A 64 7.98 5.78 4.07
C ASP A 64 7.62 4.84 5.23
N LEU A 65 6.68 3.93 4.99
CA LEU A 65 6.22 2.96 5.97
C LEU A 65 6.09 1.56 5.37
N LEU A 66 6.45 0.55 6.17
CA LEU A 66 6.24 -0.87 5.89
C LEU A 66 5.24 -1.44 6.88
N LEU A 67 4.17 -2.04 6.37
CA LEU A 67 3.08 -2.64 7.13
C LEU A 67 2.98 -4.14 6.84
N HIS A 68 3.03 -4.95 7.89
CA HIS A 68 2.78 -6.38 7.84
C HIS A 68 1.31 -6.65 8.13
N SER A 69 0.61 -7.28 7.18
CA SER A 69 -0.82 -7.59 7.30
C SER A 69 -1.11 -8.98 7.86
N GLY A 70 -0.07 -9.82 8.01
CA GLY A 70 -0.16 -11.15 8.59
C GLY A 70 0.37 -11.24 10.02
N GLU A 71 0.27 -12.42 10.62
CA GLU A 71 0.66 -12.67 12.02
C GLU A 71 2.18 -12.69 12.22
N ARG A 72 2.94 -12.98 11.16
CA ARG A 72 4.40 -13.10 11.23
C ARG A 72 5.04 -12.07 10.29
N PRO A 73 5.66 -11.02 10.84
CA PRO A 73 6.39 -10.04 10.05
C PRO A 73 7.41 -10.70 9.13
N ALA A 74 7.31 -10.43 7.83
CA ALA A 74 8.24 -10.93 6.83
C ALA A 74 9.61 -10.23 6.88
N PHE A 75 9.66 -9.05 7.50
CA PHE A 75 10.86 -8.24 7.67
C PHE A 75 11.05 -7.86 9.14
N ALA A 76 12.28 -7.59 9.53
CA ALA A 76 12.61 -7.20 10.91
C ALA A 76 12.07 -5.81 11.28
N ASP A 77 11.98 -4.91 10.31
CA ASP A 77 11.51 -3.53 10.48
C ASP A 77 10.06 -3.37 10.01
N GLY A 78 9.36 -2.35 10.54
CA GLY A 78 8.00 -1.98 10.12
C GLY A 78 6.96 -2.16 11.22
N TYR A 79 5.70 -2.05 10.85
CA TYR A 79 4.55 -2.13 11.75
C TYR A 79 3.71 -3.37 11.44
N THR A 80 3.01 -3.92 12.43
CA THR A 80 2.09 -5.05 12.24
C THR A 80 0.66 -4.57 12.39
N ALA A 81 -0.18 -4.88 11.40
CA ALA A 81 -1.61 -4.60 11.46
C ALA A 81 -2.34 -5.68 12.27
N THR A 82 -3.26 -5.26 13.14
CA THR A 82 -4.22 -6.16 13.79
C THR A 82 -5.55 -6.10 13.04
N ARG A 83 -6.06 -7.26 12.61
CA ARG A 83 -7.36 -7.36 11.94
C ARG A 83 -8.39 -7.92 12.92
N GLU A 84 -9.45 -7.18 13.15
CA GLU A 84 -10.62 -7.61 13.90
C GLU A 84 -11.85 -7.41 13.00
N LEU A 85 -12.79 -8.36 13.04
CA LEU A 85 -14.08 -8.16 12.37
C LEU A 85 -14.83 -7.05 13.10
N ALA A 86 -15.40 -6.12 12.35
CA ALA A 86 -16.29 -5.13 12.93
C ALA A 86 -17.50 -5.85 13.57
N PRO A 87 -18.05 -5.34 14.69
CA PRO A 87 -19.18 -5.96 15.38
C PRO A 87 -20.49 -5.97 14.57
N TYR A 88 -20.49 -5.35 13.40
CA TYR A 88 -21.61 -5.23 12.46
C TYR A 88 -21.36 -5.96 11.13
N ALA A 89 -20.43 -6.92 11.11
CA ALA A 89 -20.22 -7.80 9.96
C ALA A 89 -21.39 -8.78 9.73
#